data_AF-A0A946XK68-F1
#
_entry.id   AF-A0A946XK68-F1
#
_cell.length_a   1.000
_cell.length_b   1.000
_cell.length_c   1.000
_cell.angle_alpha   90.00
_cell.angle_beta   90.00
_cell.angle_gamma   90.00
#
_symmetry.space_group_name_H-M   'P 1'
#
loop_
_entity.id
_entity.type
_entity.pdbx_description
1 polymer ?
#
loop_
_entity_poly.entity_id
_entity_poly.type
_entity_poly.pdbx_seq_one_letter_code
_entity_poly.pdbx_strand_id
1 'polypeptide(L)'
;MEQSVQVGNAGEDIFNAPQAPESTDFNSGDFFEALDNEVNGGILDRPSEEQITSEQLEGDQFLDKQESQQQNVSPVEGQESDIENLQKRYSDSSKEAKRLHKTLSELEPYMPILDAMREDPNLITHVRDYFEGGGQAPVSMKEQLSLGEDFVFDPDEAMGNPESDSAKVLAATIDGVVQKRLNNVLAKQQHDNQKLTRESEFRQKYNMNDDQWSNFVRFAKDKTLQLDDIYYLMNKGKREQNIARSANEQVSRQMKKVQQKPQSLATAGSQQVQDKSPDDTVFETILGLDSKLEEAFGI
;
A
#
# COMPACT_ATOMS: atom_id res chain seq x y z
N MET A 1 -26.24 23.36 -58.09
CA MET A 1 -26.24 22.79 -56.73
C MET A 1 -25.37 23.67 -55.89
N GLU A 2 -25.99 24.67 -55.26
CA GLU A 2 -25.35 25.59 -54.31
C GLU A 2 -26.18 25.52 -53.04
N GLN A 3 -25.52 25.23 -51.92
CA GLN A 3 -26.09 25.26 -50.59
C GLN A 3 -25.69 26.57 -49.93
N SER A 4 -26.68 27.31 -49.43
CA SER A 4 -26.51 28.24 -48.31
C SER A 4 -27.85 28.59 -47.65
N VAL A 5 -27.95 28.15 -46.40
CA VAL A 5 -28.45 28.84 -45.19
C VAL A 5 -29.79 29.58 -45.27
N GLN A 6 -30.77 29.16 -44.46
CA GLN A 6 -31.56 30.12 -43.67
C GLN A 6 -32.14 29.55 -42.37
N VAL A 7 -32.01 30.38 -41.34
CA VAL A 7 -32.48 30.30 -39.95
C VAL A 7 -33.98 30.66 -39.81
N GLY A 8 -34.64 30.11 -38.80
CA GLY A 8 -35.95 30.56 -38.28
C GLY A 8 -36.34 29.68 -37.08
N ASN A 9 -36.11 30.11 -35.84
CA ASN A 9 -36.91 31.04 -35.03
C ASN A 9 -38.35 30.54 -34.82
N ALA A 10 -38.56 29.89 -33.69
CA ALA A 10 -39.86 29.39 -33.22
C ALA A 10 -40.44 30.39 -32.21
N GLY A 11 -41.70 30.74 -32.43
CA GLY A 11 -42.56 31.42 -31.47
C GLY A 11 -44.01 31.29 -31.94
N GLU A 12 -44.83 30.57 -31.18
CA GLU A 12 -45.99 31.15 -30.49
C GLU A 12 -46.71 30.10 -29.62
N ASP A 13 -47.12 30.60 -28.47
CA ASP A 13 -47.68 29.94 -27.30
C ASP A 13 -49.06 29.27 -27.52
N ILE A 14 -49.43 28.33 -26.62
CA ILE A 14 -50.53 28.52 -25.64
C ILE A 14 -50.73 27.25 -24.78
N PHE A 15 -50.43 27.42 -23.47
CA PHE A 15 -51.10 26.89 -22.25
C PHE A 15 -51.46 25.40 -22.12
N ASN A 16 -50.75 24.70 -21.22
CA ASN A 16 -51.35 24.08 -20.02
C ASN A 16 -50.25 23.71 -19.00
N ALA A 17 -50.10 24.49 -17.92
CA ALA A 17 -49.18 24.19 -16.83
C ALA A 17 -49.88 23.29 -15.79
N PRO A 18 -49.33 22.12 -15.42
CA PRO A 18 -49.63 21.54 -14.13
C PRO A 18 -48.91 22.36 -13.06
N GLN A 19 -49.70 22.88 -12.12
CA GLN A 19 -49.26 23.58 -10.93
C GLN A 19 -48.18 22.77 -10.19
N ALA A 20 -47.13 23.47 -9.74
CA ALA A 20 -46.20 22.93 -8.77
C ALA A 20 -46.99 22.53 -7.51
N PRO A 21 -46.79 21.31 -6.95
CA PRO A 21 -47.34 21.01 -5.66
C PRO A 21 -46.77 21.99 -4.64
N GLU A 22 -47.68 22.68 -3.96
CA GLU A 22 -47.44 23.44 -2.74
C GLU A 22 -46.51 22.67 -1.79
N SER A 23 -45.68 23.43 -1.09
CA SER A 23 -44.82 23.01 0.01
C SER A 23 -45.50 21.96 0.88
N THR A 24 -45.18 20.70 0.61
CA THR A 24 -45.38 19.61 1.55
C THR A 24 -44.30 19.76 2.58
N ASP A 25 -44.69 20.01 3.83
CA ASP A 25 -43.81 19.86 4.99
C ASP A 25 -43.09 18.52 4.85
N PHE A 26 -41.80 18.58 4.51
CA PHE A 26 -40.95 17.40 4.33
C PHE A 26 -40.73 16.78 5.71
N ASN A 27 -41.64 15.89 6.09
CA ASN A 27 -41.49 15.13 7.31
C ASN A 27 -40.45 14.04 7.07
N SER A 28 -39.27 14.21 7.68
CA SER A 28 -38.13 13.30 7.56
C SER A 28 -38.47 11.80 7.78
N GLY A 29 -39.55 11.49 8.50
CA GLY A 29 -40.03 10.12 8.72
C GLY A 29 -40.43 9.38 7.44
N ASP A 30 -41.17 10.03 6.52
CA ASP A 30 -41.69 9.38 5.30
C ASP A 30 -40.57 9.00 4.33
N PHE A 31 -39.48 9.79 4.32
CA PHE A 31 -38.31 9.50 3.50
C PHE A 31 -37.57 8.23 3.96
N PHE A 32 -37.36 8.06 5.27
CA PHE A 32 -36.67 6.87 5.79
C PHE A 32 -37.52 5.62 5.64
N GLU A 33 -38.84 5.71 5.80
CA GLU A 33 -39.74 4.58 5.60
C GLU A 33 -39.83 4.15 4.13
N ALA A 34 -39.87 5.11 3.19
CA ALA A 34 -39.81 4.81 1.76
C ALA A 34 -38.45 4.19 1.36
N LEU A 35 -37.35 4.68 1.94
CA LEU A 35 -36.02 4.18 1.67
C LEU A 35 -35.79 2.78 2.28
N ASP A 36 -36.31 2.52 3.48
CA ASP A 36 -36.24 1.20 4.12
C ASP A 36 -37.01 0.16 3.30
N ASN A 37 -38.19 0.52 2.80
CA ASN A 37 -38.94 -0.33 1.88
C ASN A 37 -38.22 -0.53 0.52
N GLU A 38 -37.45 0.44 0.02
CA GLU A 38 -36.66 0.28 -1.22
C GLU A 38 -35.39 -0.58 -1.02
N VAL A 39 -34.86 -0.63 0.19
CA VAL A 39 -33.66 -1.42 0.54
C VAL A 39 -34.04 -2.84 0.96
N ASN A 40 -35.11 -3.00 1.74
CA ASN A 40 -35.55 -4.28 2.29
C ASN A 40 -36.70 -4.94 1.50
N GLY A 41 -37.41 -4.19 0.65
CA GLY A 41 -38.53 -4.73 -0.14
C GLY A 41 -38.13 -5.80 -1.15
N GLY A 42 -36.89 -5.79 -1.63
CA GLY A 42 -36.35 -6.85 -2.49
C GLY A 42 -36.02 -8.16 -1.75
N ILE A 43 -35.98 -8.15 -0.42
CA ILE A 43 -35.70 -9.34 0.41
C ILE A 43 -37.00 -10.06 0.80
N LEU A 44 -38.13 -9.34 0.89
CA LEU A 44 -39.42 -9.88 1.30
C LEU A 44 -40.21 -10.60 0.19
N ASP A 45 -39.89 -10.36 -1.08
CA ASP A 45 -40.66 -10.89 -2.23
C ASP A 45 -40.11 -12.22 -2.78
N ARG A 46 -39.54 -13.07 -1.91
CA ARG A 46 -39.32 -14.48 -2.22
C ARG A 46 -40.48 -15.30 -1.66
N PRO A 47 -41.40 -15.82 -2.49
CA PRO A 47 -42.37 -16.80 -2.02
C PRO A 47 -41.59 -18.00 -1.45
N SER A 48 -41.97 -18.40 -0.25
CA SER A 48 -41.45 -19.56 0.46
C SER A 48 -41.76 -20.82 -0.36
N GLU A 49 -40.81 -21.25 -1.20
CA GLU A 49 -40.80 -22.60 -1.74
C GLU A 49 -39.86 -23.47 -0.90
N GLU A 50 -40.47 -24.52 -0.38
CA GLU A 50 -39.95 -25.52 0.54
C GLU A 50 -38.73 -26.26 -0.03
N GLN A 51 -37.65 -26.35 0.75
CA GLN A 51 -36.88 -27.60 0.80
C GLN A 51 -36.18 -27.79 2.15
N ILE A 52 -36.61 -28.86 2.80
CA ILE A 52 -36.20 -29.46 4.07
C ILE A 52 -34.76 -30.01 4.03
N THR A 53 -33.98 -29.84 5.11
CA THR A 53 -33.48 -30.91 6.00
C THR A 53 -32.42 -30.38 6.99
N SER A 54 -32.79 -30.50 8.27
CA SER A 54 -32.01 -30.69 9.48
C SER A 54 -30.47 -30.58 9.45
N GLU A 55 -29.91 -29.68 10.27
CA GLU A 55 -29.21 -30.07 11.51
C GLU A 55 -29.08 -28.90 12.48
N GLN A 56 -29.25 -29.23 13.76
CA GLN A 56 -29.51 -28.35 14.88
C GLN A 56 -28.21 -28.10 15.64
N LEU A 57 -27.80 -26.83 15.76
CA LEU A 57 -26.93 -26.39 16.85
C LEU A 57 -27.42 -25.05 17.39
N GLU A 58 -27.84 -25.09 18.65
CA GLU A 58 -28.22 -23.97 19.50
C GLU A 58 -27.06 -22.98 19.64
N GLY A 59 -27.36 -21.70 19.43
CA GLY A 59 -26.45 -20.57 19.58
C GLY A 59 -27.25 -19.31 19.86
N ASP A 60 -27.56 -19.15 21.13
CA ASP A 60 -28.32 -18.09 21.77
C ASP A 60 -27.97 -16.64 21.33
N GLN A 61 -29.03 -15.82 21.27
CA GLN A 61 -29.06 -14.42 21.71
C GLN A 61 -28.03 -13.44 21.11
N PHE A 62 -28.33 -12.81 19.97
CA PHE A 62 -27.78 -11.46 19.71
C PHE A 62 -28.59 -10.54 18.77
N LEU A 63 -29.87 -10.83 18.50
CA LEU A 63 -30.72 -9.98 17.65
C LEU A 63 -31.99 -9.53 18.39
N ASP A 64 -31.85 -8.84 19.52
CA ASP A 64 -33.01 -8.18 20.18
C ASP A 64 -32.60 -7.03 21.12
N LYS A 65 -31.51 -6.33 20.78
CA LYS A 65 -31.03 -5.19 21.59
C LYS A 65 -30.57 -4.03 20.73
N GLN A 66 -31.47 -3.52 19.89
CA GLN A 66 -31.33 -2.16 19.38
C GLN A 66 -32.68 -1.46 19.09
N GLU A 67 -33.72 -1.79 19.87
CA GLU A 67 -34.83 -0.86 20.05
C GLU A 67 -34.66 -0.15 21.40
N SER A 68 -34.97 1.15 21.41
CA SER A 68 -35.03 2.05 22.59
C SER A 68 -33.76 2.84 22.95
N GLN A 69 -33.33 3.75 22.07
CA GLN A 69 -32.90 5.09 22.53
C GLN A 69 -33.47 6.16 21.58
N GLN A 70 -34.79 6.36 21.63
CA GLN A 70 -35.38 7.64 21.22
C GLN A 70 -34.99 8.67 22.29
N GLN A 71 -33.84 9.32 22.11
CA GLN A 71 -33.60 10.60 22.77
C GLN A 71 -34.44 11.65 22.04
N ASN A 72 -35.54 11.99 22.70
CA ASN A 72 -36.40 13.13 22.42
C ASN A 72 -35.54 14.41 22.49
N VAL A 73 -35.17 14.97 21.33
CA VAL A 73 -34.53 16.30 21.24
C VAL A 73 -35.53 17.26 20.60
N SER A 74 -35.91 18.29 21.36
CA SER A 74 -36.74 19.40 20.90
C SER A 74 -36.10 20.13 19.71
N PRO A 75 -36.90 20.80 18.86
CA PRO A 75 -36.44 21.34 17.59
C PRO A 75 -35.50 22.51 17.83
N VAL A 76 -34.26 22.38 17.38
CA VAL A 76 -33.31 23.49 17.32
C VAL A 76 -33.37 24.02 15.90
N GLU A 77 -33.89 25.24 15.75
CA GLU A 77 -33.84 26.01 14.49
C GLU A 77 -32.39 26.03 13.98
N GLY A 78 -32.17 25.37 12.84
CA GLY A 78 -30.85 25.13 12.22
C GLY A 78 -30.63 23.71 11.66
N GLN A 79 -31.52 22.76 11.98
CA GLN A 79 -31.35 21.31 11.73
C GLN A 79 -31.64 20.79 10.31
N GLU A 80 -32.20 21.58 9.38
CA GLU A 80 -32.43 21.09 8.00
C GLU A 80 -31.14 20.65 7.32
N SER A 81 -30.05 21.40 7.51
CA SER A 81 -28.76 21.05 6.92
C SER A 81 -28.14 19.78 7.51
N ASP A 82 -28.37 19.50 8.80
CA ASP A 82 -27.84 18.31 9.48
C ASP A 82 -28.66 17.06 9.14
N ILE A 83 -29.98 17.20 9.01
CA ILE A 83 -30.87 16.11 8.58
C ILE A 83 -30.62 15.78 7.10
N GLU A 84 -30.47 16.79 6.24
CA GLU A 84 -30.14 16.62 4.82
C GLU A 84 -28.73 15.99 4.65
N ASN A 85 -27.76 16.37 5.49
CA ASN A 85 -26.44 15.75 5.50
C ASN A 85 -26.47 14.29 5.95
N LEU A 86 -27.23 13.96 7.00
CA LEU A 86 -27.42 12.58 7.45
C LEU A 86 -28.11 11.76 6.36
N GLN A 87 -29.18 12.28 5.77
CA GLN A 87 -29.90 11.67 4.65
C GLN A 87 -28.99 11.36 3.46
N LYS A 88 -28.14 12.31 3.06
CA LYS A 88 -27.14 12.10 2.00
C LYS A 88 -26.17 10.99 2.36
N ARG A 89 -25.62 10.99 3.59
CA ARG A 89 -24.70 9.94 4.06
C ARG A 89 -25.35 8.56 4.05
N TYR A 90 -26.61 8.45 4.48
CA TYR A 90 -27.35 7.18 4.45
C TYR A 90 -27.67 6.72 3.02
N SER A 91 -28.06 7.64 2.14
CA SER A 91 -28.29 7.34 0.72
C SER A 91 -27.01 6.87 0.03
N ASP A 92 -25.89 7.55 0.28
CA ASP A 92 -24.59 7.19 -0.29
C ASP A 92 -24.09 5.85 0.26
N SER A 93 -24.25 5.60 1.57
CA SER A 93 -23.94 4.31 2.19
C SER A 93 -24.79 3.18 1.61
N SER A 94 -26.08 3.42 1.36
CA SER A 94 -26.99 2.42 0.79
C SER A 94 -26.67 2.14 -0.68
N LYS A 95 -26.31 3.16 -1.47
CA LYS A 95 -25.85 2.99 -2.85
C LYS A 95 -24.55 2.21 -2.93
N GLU A 96 -23.60 2.48 -2.04
CA GLU A 96 -22.37 1.70 -1.93
C GLU A 96 -22.64 0.27 -1.48
N ALA A 97 -23.55 0.03 -0.54
CA ALA A 97 -23.96 -1.33 -0.15
C ALA A 97 -24.60 -2.10 -1.32
N LYS A 98 -25.48 -1.47 -2.10
CA LYS A 98 -26.08 -2.07 -3.32
C LYS A 98 -25.00 -2.39 -4.36
N ARG A 99 -24.00 -1.50 -4.53
CA ARG A 99 -22.84 -1.74 -5.42
C ARG A 99 -21.99 -2.91 -4.95
N LEU A 100 -21.64 -2.94 -3.68
CA LEU A 100 -20.85 -4.01 -3.07
C LEU A 100 -21.57 -5.36 -3.16
N HIS A 101 -22.87 -5.38 -2.90
CA HIS A 101 -23.68 -6.58 -3.03
C HIS A 101 -23.69 -7.11 -4.46
N LYS A 102 -23.83 -6.23 -5.46
CA LYS A 102 -23.73 -6.62 -6.88
C LYS A 102 -22.36 -7.23 -7.19
N THR A 103 -21.27 -6.58 -6.77
CA THR A 103 -19.92 -7.14 -6.98
C THR A 103 -19.69 -8.46 -6.26
N LEU A 104 -20.30 -8.64 -5.08
CA LEU A 104 -20.21 -9.89 -4.32
C LEU A 104 -20.96 -11.02 -5.00
N SER A 105 -22.17 -10.74 -5.50
CA SER A 105 -22.97 -11.72 -6.27
C SER A 105 -22.30 -12.13 -7.58
N GLU A 106 -21.57 -11.22 -8.23
CA GLU A 106 -20.75 -11.54 -9.41
C GLU A 106 -19.53 -12.41 -9.06
N LEU A 107 -18.98 -12.27 -7.85
CA LEU A 107 -17.78 -12.99 -7.41
C LEU A 107 -18.08 -14.34 -6.76
N GLU A 108 -19.26 -14.50 -6.17
CA GLU A 108 -19.71 -15.70 -5.44
C GLU A 108 -19.51 -17.02 -6.23
N PRO A 109 -19.83 -17.11 -7.54
CA PRO A 109 -19.60 -18.33 -8.32
C PRO A 109 -18.11 -18.71 -8.45
N TYR A 110 -17.20 -17.75 -8.30
CA TYR A 110 -15.76 -17.94 -8.44
C TYR A 110 -15.05 -18.17 -7.11
N MET A 111 -15.71 -17.99 -5.98
CA MET A 111 -15.13 -18.21 -4.64
C MET A 111 -14.45 -19.58 -4.49
N PRO A 112 -15.02 -20.71 -4.96
CA PRO A 112 -14.34 -22.01 -4.85
C PRO A 112 -13.01 -22.08 -5.62
N ILE A 113 -12.92 -21.38 -6.75
CA ILE A 113 -11.70 -21.32 -7.56
C ILE A 113 -10.67 -20.40 -6.90
N LEU A 114 -11.11 -19.26 -6.35
CA LEU A 114 -10.25 -18.35 -5.62
C LEU A 114 -9.70 -18.99 -4.34
N ASP A 115 -10.51 -19.79 -3.64
CA ASP A 115 -10.07 -20.57 -2.49
C ASP A 115 -9.07 -21.66 -2.91
N ALA A 116 -9.31 -22.38 -4.00
CA ALA A 116 -8.35 -23.33 -4.55
C ALA A 116 -7.02 -22.66 -4.96
N MET A 117 -7.06 -21.45 -5.52
CA MET A 117 -5.87 -20.66 -5.82
C MET A 117 -5.15 -20.17 -4.55
N ARG A 118 -5.90 -19.83 -3.51
CA ARG A 118 -5.33 -19.45 -2.21
C ARG A 118 -4.63 -20.62 -1.53
N GLU A 119 -5.18 -21.83 -1.68
CA GLU A 119 -4.64 -23.07 -1.09
C GLU A 119 -3.45 -23.64 -1.87
N ASP A 120 -3.43 -23.53 -3.20
CA ASP A 120 -2.32 -23.97 -4.05
C ASP A 120 -1.65 -22.81 -4.83
N PRO A 121 -0.48 -22.32 -4.37
CA PRO A 121 0.30 -21.31 -5.08
C PRO A 121 0.68 -21.70 -6.52
N ASN A 122 0.78 -22.99 -6.84
CA ASN A 122 1.13 -23.43 -8.19
C ASN A 122 -0.03 -23.22 -9.17
N LEU A 123 -1.28 -23.28 -8.70
CA LEU A 123 -2.45 -22.98 -9.52
C LEU A 123 -2.48 -21.52 -9.96
N ILE A 124 -2.05 -20.60 -9.07
CA ILE A 124 -1.89 -19.18 -9.40
C ILE A 124 -0.84 -19.00 -10.49
N THR A 125 0.31 -19.68 -10.38
CA THR A 125 1.36 -19.62 -11.40
C THR A 125 0.83 -20.14 -12.74
N HIS A 126 0.13 -21.27 -12.74
CA HIS A 126 -0.44 -21.85 -13.94
C HIS A 126 -1.45 -20.93 -14.64
N VAL A 127 -2.35 -20.31 -13.87
CA VAL A 127 -3.35 -19.39 -14.41
C VAL A 127 -2.69 -18.09 -14.90
N ARG A 128 -1.68 -17.59 -14.18
CA ARG A 128 -0.90 -16.43 -14.63
C ARG A 128 -0.20 -16.73 -15.95
N ASP A 129 0.50 -17.86 -16.04
CA ASP A 129 1.21 -18.27 -17.24
C ASP A 129 0.24 -18.49 -18.41
N TYR A 130 -0.97 -19.00 -18.14
CA TYR A 130 -2.04 -19.12 -19.12
C TYR A 130 -2.47 -17.74 -19.66
N PHE A 131 -2.69 -16.74 -18.80
CA PHE A 131 -3.11 -15.40 -19.25
C PHE A 131 -1.96 -14.58 -19.86
N GLU A 132 -0.75 -14.66 -19.32
CA GLU A 132 0.45 -13.99 -19.87
C GLU A 132 0.90 -14.64 -21.19
N GLY A 133 0.69 -15.95 -21.34
CA GLY A 133 0.97 -16.73 -22.54
C GLY A 133 -0.10 -16.67 -23.64
N GLY A 134 -1.15 -15.85 -23.48
CA GLY A 134 -2.16 -15.63 -24.52
C GLY A 134 -3.30 -16.66 -24.55
N GLY A 135 -3.57 -17.33 -23.43
CA GLY A 135 -4.70 -18.24 -23.27
C GLY A 135 -4.52 -19.62 -23.90
N GLN A 136 -3.28 -20.03 -24.17
CA GLN A 136 -3.01 -21.39 -24.62
C GLN A 136 -2.86 -22.31 -23.42
N ALA A 137 -3.70 -23.35 -23.35
CA ALA A 137 -3.51 -24.42 -22.39
C ALA A 137 -2.12 -25.04 -22.61
N PRO A 138 -1.40 -25.42 -21.55
CA PRO A 138 -0.10 -26.06 -21.71
C PRO A 138 -0.26 -27.30 -22.57
N VAL A 139 0.30 -27.21 -23.78
CA VAL A 139 0.24 -28.28 -24.76
C VAL A 139 1.05 -29.45 -24.23
N SER A 140 0.49 -30.66 -24.31
CA SER A 140 1.25 -31.85 -23.94
C SER A 140 2.47 -31.97 -24.86
N MET A 141 3.60 -32.48 -24.34
CA MET A 141 4.81 -32.67 -25.16
C MET A 141 4.53 -33.49 -26.44
N LYS A 142 3.56 -34.41 -26.38
CA LYS A 142 3.11 -35.20 -27.54
C LYS A 142 2.52 -34.32 -28.64
N GLU A 143 1.62 -33.42 -28.27
CA GLU A 143 0.98 -32.50 -29.21
C GLU A 143 1.96 -31.41 -29.68
N GLN A 144 2.80 -30.90 -28.78
CA GLN A 144 3.86 -29.95 -29.11
C GLN A 144 4.83 -30.49 -30.19
N LEU A 145 5.14 -31.79 -30.13
CA LEU A 145 6.03 -32.46 -31.08
C LEU A 145 5.30 -33.15 -32.23
N SER A 146 3.98 -32.96 -32.34
CA SER A 146 3.13 -33.60 -33.37
C SER A 146 3.29 -35.13 -33.42
N LEU A 147 3.40 -35.78 -32.26
CA LEU A 147 3.55 -37.22 -32.15
C LEU A 147 2.20 -37.92 -32.30
N GLY A 148 2.21 -39.13 -32.86
CA GLY A 148 1.03 -39.98 -32.90
C GLY A 148 0.50 -40.31 -31.49
N GLU A 149 -0.82 -40.48 -31.37
CA GLU A 149 -1.48 -40.76 -30.08
C GLU A 149 -0.94 -42.05 -29.42
N ASP A 150 -0.60 -43.05 -30.25
CA ASP A 150 -0.02 -44.34 -29.86
C ASP A 150 1.52 -44.34 -29.78
N PHE A 151 2.16 -43.18 -29.76
CA PHE A 151 3.63 -43.09 -29.74
C PHE A 151 4.24 -43.80 -28.52
N VAL A 152 5.19 -44.71 -28.80
CA VAL A 152 6.05 -45.37 -27.82
C VAL A 152 7.49 -45.00 -28.15
N PHE A 153 8.21 -44.49 -27.16
CA PHE A 153 9.60 -44.11 -27.32
C PHE A 153 10.49 -45.34 -27.52
N ASP A 154 11.21 -45.37 -28.63
CA ASP A 154 12.23 -46.39 -28.93
C ASP A 154 13.64 -45.76 -28.86
N PRO A 155 14.51 -46.20 -27.93
CA PRO A 155 15.86 -45.67 -27.79
C PRO A 155 16.79 -46.03 -28.97
N ASP A 156 16.60 -47.20 -29.59
CA ASP A 156 17.45 -47.63 -30.71
C ASP A 156 17.11 -46.80 -31.96
N GLU A 157 15.82 -46.52 -32.17
CA GLU A 157 15.36 -45.64 -33.24
C GLU A 157 15.80 -44.18 -33.00
N ALA A 158 15.72 -43.69 -31.76
CA ALA A 158 16.14 -42.32 -31.41
C ALA A 158 17.63 -42.05 -31.68
N MET A 159 18.48 -43.06 -31.54
CA MET A 159 19.93 -42.96 -31.78
C MET A 159 20.31 -43.27 -33.23
N GLY A 160 19.58 -44.19 -33.88
CA GLY A 160 19.86 -44.62 -35.24
C GLY A 160 19.29 -43.71 -36.33
N ASN A 161 18.13 -43.09 -36.08
CA ASN A 161 17.37 -42.32 -37.07
C ASN A 161 17.01 -40.92 -36.53
N PRO A 162 17.78 -39.86 -36.90
CA PRO A 162 17.55 -38.50 -36.41
C PRO A 162 16.17 -37.90 -36.74
N GLU A 163 15.51 -38.39 -37.79
CA GLU A 163 14.19 -37.91 -38.24
C GLU A 163 13.01 -38.64 -37.56
N SER A 164 13.30 -39.66 -36.75
CA SER A 164 12.27 -40.40 -36.02
C SER A 164 11.59 -39.53 -34.96
N ASP A 165 10.32 -39.83 -34.68
CA ASP A 165 9.56 -39.24 -33.58
C ASP A 165 10.25 -39.45 -32.22
N SER A 166 10.92 -40.59 -32.02
CA SER A 166 11.73 -40.86 -30.83
C SER A 166 12.96 -39.96 -30.75
N ALA A 167 13.60 -39.67 -31.88
CA ALA A 167 14.73 -38.73 -31.94
C ALA A 167 14.30 -37.29 -31.65
N LYS A 168 13.12 -36.86 -32.14
CA LYS A 168 12.54 -35.54 -31.84
C LYS A 168 12.27 -35.36 -30.34
N VAL A 169 11.69 -36.37 -29.68
CA VAL A 169 11.46 -36.36 -28.22
C VAL A 169 12.77 -36.24 -27.45
N LEU A 170 13.77 -37.04 -27.84
CA LEU A 170 15.09 -37.00 -27.22
C LEU A 170 15.74 -35.63 -27.42
N ALA A 171 15.71 -35.08 -28.63
CA ALA A 171 16.25 -33.75 -28.94
C ALA A 171 15.57 -32.65 -28.11
N ALA A 172 14.23 -32.64 -28.05
CA ALA A 172 13.48 -31.68 -27.23
C ALA A 172 13.80 -31.81 -25.74
N THR A 173 13.99 -33.04 -25.26
CA THR A 173 14.38 -33.31 -23.87
C THR A 173 15.80 -32.81 -23.59
N ILE A 174 16.75 -33.07 -24.49
CA ILE A 174 18.12 -32.57 -24.39
C ILE A 174 18.13 -31.04 -24.41
N ASP A 175 17.41 -30.43 -25.35
CA ASP A 175 17.30 -28.98 -25.46
C ASP A 175 16.71 -28.36 -24.18
N GLY A 176 15.67 -28.96 -23.59
CA GLY A 176 15.13 -28.52 -22.30
C GLY A 176 16.17 -28.57 -21.17
N VAL A 177 16.95 -29.65 -21.10
CA VAL A 177 18.05 -29.78 -20.11
C VAL A 177 19.16 -28.77 -20.37
N VAL A 178 19.54 -28.57 -21.63
CA VAL A 178 20.56 -27.60 -22.04
C VAL A 178 20.10 -26.18 -21.75
N GLN A 179 18.86 -25.82 -22.07
CA GLN A 179 18.27 -24.52 -21.75
C GLN A 179 18.24 -24.28 -20.25
N LYS A 180 17.80 -25.26 -19.44
CA LYS A 180 17.84 -25.15 -17.98
C LYS A 180 19.26 -24.94 -17.46
N ARG A 181 20.23 -25.70 -17.98
CA ARG A 181 21.64 -25.55 -17.60
C ARG A 181 22.19 -24.20 -18.05
N LEU A 182 21.88 -23.75 -19.26
CA LEU A 182 22.30 -22.48 -19.81
C LEU A 182 21.73 -21.33 -18.98
N ASN A 183 20.44 -21.37 -18.62
CA ASN A 183 19.80 -20.38 -17.76
C ASN A 183 20.43 -20.37 -16.37
N ASN A 184 20.73 -21.53 -15.78
CA ASN A 184 21.44 -21.60 -14.50
C ASN A 184 22.86 -21.00 -14.58
N VAL A 185 23.59 -21.29 -15.65
CA VAL A 185 24.93 -20.73 -15.88
C VAL A 185 24.84 -19.22 -16.12
N LEU A 186 23.88 -18.76 -16.91
CA LEU A 186 23.66 -17.35 -17.20
C LEU A 186 23.26 -16.59 -15.93
N ALA A 187 22.35 -17.11 -15.12
CA ALA A 187 21.96 -16.53 -13.84
C ALA A 187 23.17 -16.44 -12.89
N LYS A 188 23.98 -17.50 -12.81
CA LYS A 188 25.23 -17.49 -12.04
C LYS A 188 26.22 -16.45 -12.57
N GLN A 189 26.41 -16.38 -13.88
CA GLN A 189 27.32 -15.41 -14.51
C GLN A 189 26.84 -13.97 -14.32
N GLN A 190 25.53 -13.71 -14.41
CA GLN A 190 24.95 -12.40 -14.14
C GLN A 190 25.18 -12.01 -12.67
N HIS A 191 24.95 -12.93 -11.74
CA HIS A 191 25.23 -12.70 -10.32
C HIS A 191 26.71 -12.41 -10.05
N ASP A 192 27.62 -13.21 -10.65
CA ASP A 192 29.06 -13.04 -10.50
C ASP A 192 29.55 -11.73 -11.14
N ASN A 193 29.01 -11.34 -12.31
CA ASN A 193 29.28 -10.04 -12.93
C ASN A 193 28.77 -8.89 -12.07
N GLN A 194 27.54 -8.95 -11.55
CA GLN A 194 27.02 -7.93 -10.64
C GLN A 194 27.89 -7.79 -9.39
N LYS A 195 28.33 -8.92 -8.81
CA LYS A 195 29.26 -8.93 -7.70
C LYS A 195 30.57 -8.27 -8.08
N LEU A 196 31.17 -8.64 -9.20
CA LEU A 196 32.43 -8.06 -9.67
C LEU A 196 32.31 -6.54 -9.92
N THR A 197 31.21 -6.09 -10.52
CA THR A 197 30.92 -4.65 -10.71
C THR A 197 30.85 -3.93 -9.38
N ARG A 198 30.05 -4.43 -8.42
CA ARG A 198 29.94 -3.83 -7.07
C ARG A 198 31.28 -3.82 -6.33
N GLU A 199 32.06 -4.90 -6.43
CA GLU A 199 33.40 -4.97 -5.85
C GLU A 199 34.34 -3.94 -6.48
N SER A 200 34.33 -3.80 -7.81
CA SER A 200 35.13 -2.80 -8.52
C SER A 200 34.72 -1.38 -8.14
N GLU A 201 33.42 -1.08 -8.12
CA GLU A 201 32.89 0.22 -7.70
C GLU A 201 33.31 0.56 -6.26
N PHE A 202 33.23 -0.41 -5.34
CA PHE A 202 33.65 -0.21 -3.96
C PHE A 202 35.15 0.05 -3.86
N ARG A 203 35.98 -0.75 -4.56
CA ARG A 203 37.44 -0.55 -4.59
C ARG A 203 37.79 0.84 -5.13
N GLN A 204 37.11 1.30 -6.18
CA GLN A 204 37.30 2.64 -6.74
C GLN A 204 36.88 3.74 -5.76
N LYS A 205 35.68 3.62 -5.16
CA LYS A 205 35.13 4.61 -4.23
C LYS A 205 36.05 4.85 -3.02
N TYR A 206 36.70 3.80 -2.53
CA TYR A 206 37.58 3.87 -1.37
C TYR A 206 39.08 3.82 -1.73
N ASN A 207 39.43 3.90 -3.02
CA ASN A 207 40.80 3.82 -3.53
C ASN A 207 41.62 2.65 -2.93
N MET A 208 41.00 1.47 -2.84
CA MET A 208 41.62 0.29 -2.24
C MET A 208 42.52 -0.44 -3.23
N ASN A 209 43.73 -0.80 -2.81
CA ASN A 209 44.58 -1.74 -3.56
C ASN A 209 44.17 -3.21 -3.31
N ASP A 210 44.77 -4.15 -4.05
CA ASP A 210 44.43 -5.57 -3.95
C ASP A 210 44.70 -6.17 -2.56
N ASP A 211 45.76 -5.73 -1.87
CA ASP A 211 46.10 -6.22 -0.52
C ASP A 211 45.12 -5.71 0.54
N GLN A 212 44.71 -4.44 0.45
CA GLN A 212 43.70 -3.84 1.31
C GLN A 212 42.34 -4.47 1.09
N TRP A 213 41.99 -4.75 -0.17
CA TRP A 213 40.77 -5.46 -0.50
C TRP A 213 40.77 -6.89 0.07
N SER A 214 41.88 -7.62 -0.07
CA SER A 214 42.01 -8.97 0.50
C SER A 214 41.84 -8.97 2.02
N ASN A 215 42.47 -8.01 2.70
CA ASN A 215 42.30 -7.82 4.14
C ASN A 215 40.87 -7.48 4.53
N PHE A 216 40.21 -6.60 3.78
CA PHE A 216 38.81 -6.24 3.98
C PHE A 216 37.88 -7.43 3.80
N VAL A 217 38.07 -8.23 2.73
CA VAL A 217 37.27 -9.43 2.48
C VAL A 217 37.46 -10.46 3.58
N ARG A 218 38.69 -10.63 4.09
CA ARG A 218 38.96 -11.52 5.24
C ARG A 218 38.21 -11.03 6.48
N PHE A 219 38.35 -9.75 6.81
CA PHE A 219 37.64 -9.14 7.93
C PHE A 219 36.12 -9.29 7.81
N ALA A 220 35.57 -9.10 6.61
CA ALA A 220 34.14 -9.24 6.35
C ALA A 220 33.66 -10.69 6.46
N LYS A 221 34.46 -11.67 6.00
CA LYS A 221 34.13 -13.11 6.16
C LYS A 221 34.11 -13.53 7.61
N ASP A 222 35.00 -12.97 8.42
CA ASP A 222 35.07 -13.25 9.87
C ASP A 222 33.94 -12.56 10.66
N LYS A 223 33.29 -11.57 10.06
CA LYS A 223 32.15 -10.82 10.65
C LYS A 223 30.85 -11.25 9.99
N THR A 224 30.29 -12.37 10.44
CA THR A 224 28.91 -12.73 10.08
C THR A 224 27.94 -11.80 10.79
N LEU A 225 27.10 -11.09 10.03
CA LEU A 225 26.04 -10.26 10.58
C LEU A 225 25.07 -11.11 11.40
N GLN A 226 24.96 -10.84 12.70
CA GLN A 226 23.94 -11.47 13.55
C GLN A 226 22.59 -10.77 13.39
N LEU A 227 21.50 -11.41 13.84
CA LEU A 227 20.16 -10.82 13.79
C LEU A 227 20.10 -9.48 14.55
N ASP A 228 20.80 -9.38 15.67
CA ASP A 228 20.92 -8.14 16.45
C ASP A 228 21.63 -7.03 15.66
N ASP A 229 22.67 -7.36 14.89
CA ASP A 229 23.36 -6.41 14.02
C ASP A 229 22.44 -5.92 12.90
N ILE A 230 21.63 -6.82 12.33
CA ILE A 230 20.64 -6.47 11.30
C ILE A 230 19.56 -5.55 11.88
N TYR A 231 19.07 -5.84 13.10
CA TYR A 231 18.12 -4.97 13.79
C TYR A 231 18.72 -3.59 14.09
N TYR A 232 19.99 -3.55 14.51
CA TYR A 232 20.70 -2.29 14.71
C TYR A 232 20.84 -1.50 13.39
N LEU A 233 21.22 -2.16 12.29
CA LEU A 233 21.35 -1.51 10.97
C LEU A 233 19.99 -1.01 10.44
N MET A 234 18.93 -1.80 10.58
CA MET A 234 17.57 -1.41 10.19
C MET A 234 17.11 -0.16 10.94
N ASN A 235 17.41 -0.08 12.24
CA ASN A 235 17.00 1.04 13.07
C ASN A 235 17.99 2.21 13.07
N LYS A 236 19.22 2.01 12.56
CA LYS A 236 20.25 3.06 12.45
C LYS A 236 19.74 4.24 11.62
N GLY A 237 19.16 3.98 10.45
CA GLY A 237 18.61 5.03 9.59
C GLY A 237 17.47 5.81 10.26
N LYS A 238 16.55 5.12 10.94
CA LYS A 238 15.46 5.76 11.70
C LYS A 238 16.00 6.60 12.85
N ARG A 239 16.99 6.09 13.57
CA ARG A 239 17.63 6.81 14.68
C ARG A 239 18.38 8.05 14.20
N GLU A 240 19.15 7.95 13.12
CA GLU A 240 19.86 9.09 12.54
C GLU A 240 18.88 10.16 12.02
N GLN A 241 17.79 9.76 11.38
CA GLN A 241 16.74 10.69 10.95
C GLN A 241 16.07 11.37 12.16
N ASN A 242 15.79 10.63 13.23
CA ASN A 242 15.21 11.18 14.45
C ASN A 242 16.17 12.15 15.14
N ILE A 243 17.46 11.83 15.21
CA ILE A 243 18.49 12.72 15.76
C ILE A 243 18.60 14.00 14.93
N ALA A 244 18.62 13.90 13.60
CA ALA A 244 18.67 15.07 12.72
C ALA A 244 17.43 15.96 12.87
N ARG A 245 16.24 15.37 12.95
CA ARG A 245 14.99 16.10 13.23
C ARG A 245 15.02 16.76 14.60
N SER A 246 15.40 16.04 15.65
CA SER A 246 15.47 16.60 17.00
C SER A 246 16.52 17.72 17.11
N ALA A 247 17.68 17.57 16.45
CA ALA A 247 18.70 18.61 16.42
C ALA A 247 18.20 19.86 15.69
N ASN A 248 17.55 19.71 14.53
CA ASN A 248 16.95 20.82 13.79
C ASN A 248 15.84 21.51 14.60
N GLU A 249 15.00 20.74 15.29
CA GLU A 249 13.99 21.30 16.20
C GLU A 249 14.61 22.04 17.37
N GLN A 250 15.67 21.50 17.99
CA GLN A 250 16.40 22.16 19.07
C GLN A 250 17.03 23.48 18.61
N VAL A 251 17.69 23.48 17.45
CA VAL A 251 18.25 24.70 16.84
C VAL A 251 17.14 25.70 16.55
N SER A 252 16.02 25.27 15.95
CA SER A 252 14.88 26.14 15.66
C SER A 252 14.27 26.74 16.94
N ARG A 253 14.11 25.93 18.00
CA ARG A 253 13.62 26.40 19.31
C ARG A 253 14.59 27.39 19.96
N GLN A 254 15.90 27.15 19.85
CA GLN A 254 16.91 28.08 20.35
C GLN A 254 16.90 29.40 19.59
N MET A 255 16.80 29.36 18.25
CA MET A 255 16.65 30.56 17.42
C MET A 255 15.38 31.33 17.77
N LYS A 256 14.24 30.64 17.93
CA LYS A 256 13.00 31.27 18.41
C LYS A 256 13.16 31.88 19.79
N LYS A 257 13.83 31.21 20.73
CA LYS A 257 14.09 31.74 22.08
C LYS A 257 14.96 33.00 22.05
N VAL A 258 15.95 33.08 21.14
CA VAL A 258 16.76 34.29 20.95
C VAL A 258 15.94 35.41 20.30
N GLN A 259 15.13 35.10 19.29
CA GLN A 259 14.26 36.10 18.62
C GLN A 259 13.13 36.62 19.52
N GLN A 260 12.58 35.75 20.38
CA GLN A 260 11.52 36.08 21.34
C GLN A 260 12.08 36.69 22.63
N LYS A 261 13.39 36.58 22.89
CA LYS A 261 14.01 37.34 23.97
C LYS A 261 13.92 38.81 23.53
N PRO A 262 13.15 39.66 24.22
CA PRO A 262 13.07 41.07 23.86
C PRO A 262 14.51 41.60 23.84
N GLN A 263 14.90 42.30 22.78
CA GLN A 263 16.08 43.15 22.82
C GLN A 263 15.84 44.11 23.97
N SER A 264 16.35 43.76 25.14
CA SER A 264 16.28 44.58 26.33
C SER A 264 16.73 45.97 25.91
N LEU A 265 15.85 46.95 26.13
CA LEU A 265 16.02 48.38 25.92
C LEU A 265 17.27 48.85 26.68
N ALA A 266 18.44 48.57 26.14
CA ALA A 266 19.73 49.03 26.63
C ALA A 266 20.24 50.08 25.64
N THR A 267 19.45 51.15 25.43
CA THR A 267 19.89 52.48 24.97
C THR A 267 18.78 53.49 25.29
N ALA A 268 18.42 53.60 26.57
CA ALA A 268 17.75 54.78 27.10
C ALA A 268 18.00 54.84 28.62
N GLY A 269 19.07 55.53 29.02
CA GLY A 269 19.23 56.07 30.36
C GLY A 269 19.67 55.09 31.46
N SER A 270 20.99 55.04 31.69
CA SER A 270 21.59 55.07 33.04
C SER A 270 20.88 54.34 34.20
N GLN A 271 21.09 53.03 34.34
CA GLN A 271 21.22 52.39 35.66
C GLN A 271 21.89 51.02 35.52
N GLN A 272 23.03 50.83 36.18
CA GLN A 272 23.71 49.54 36.25
C GLN A 272 22.91 48.60 37.15
N VAL A 273 22.18 47.67 36.54
CA VAL A 273 21.67 46.49 37.26
C VAL A 273 22.62 45.34 36.95
N GLN A 274 23.49 45.05 37.90
CA GLN A 274 24.37 43.88 37.91
C GLN A 274 23.55 42.65 38.33
N ASP A 275 22.82 42.04 37.39
CA ASP A 275 22.31 40.68 37.61
C ASP A 275 23.33 39.69 37.06
N LYS A 276 24.39 39.44 37.84
CA LYS A 276 25.35 38.37 37.56
C LYS A 276 24.64 37.02 37.77
N SER A 277 24.65 36.18 36.75
CA SER A 277 24.15 34.81 36.91
C SER A 277 25.08 34.02 37.86
N PRO A 278 24.58 33.01 38.58
CA PRO A 278 25.44 32.15 39.40
C PRO A 278 26.55 31.49 38.57
N ASP A 279 26.28 31.18 37.31
CA ASP A 279 27.27 30.67 36.36
C ASP A 279 28.32 31.73 35.99
N ASP A 280 27.94 32.99 35.77
CA ASP A 280 28.91 34.10 35.56
C ASP A 280 29.78 34.33 36.80
N THR A 281 29.23 34.07 37.99
CA THR A 281 29.99 34.16 39.24
C THR A 281 31.05 33.07 39.31
N VAL A 282 30.72 31.84 38.88
CA VAL A 282 31.70 30.73 38.80
C VAL A 282 32.75 31.01 37.74
N PHE A 283 32.35 31.51 36.56
CA PHE A 283 33.29 31.87 35.50
C PHE A 283 34.21 33.02 35.89
N GLU A 284 33.72 34.09 36.51
CA GLU A 284 34.56 35.16 37.04
C GLU A 284 35.48 34.66 38.16
N THR A 285 35.02 33.72 38.99
CA THR A 285 35.85 33.13 40.04
C THR A 285 36.99 32.31 39.44
N ILE A 286 36.75 31.57 38.35
CA ILE A 286 37.78 30.81 37.62
C ILE A 286 38.74 31.76 36.89
N LEU A 287 38.24 32.78 36.20
CA LEU A 287 39.06 33.79 35.52
C LEU A 287 39.91 34.59 36.50
N GLY A 288 39.35 34.98 37.65
CA GLY A 288 40.07 35.71 38.70
C GLY A 288 41.02 34.83 39.51
N LEU A 289 40.79 33.52 39.56
CA LEU A 289 41.74 32.54 40.10
C LEU A 289 42.98 32.45 39.21
N ASP A 290 42.81 32.46 37.89
CA ASP A 290 43.92 32.41 36.93
C ASP A 290 44.80 33.67 37.05
N SER A 291 44.18 34.86 37.15
CA SER A 291 44.92 36.12 37.35
C SER A 291 45.70 36.17 38.67
N LYS A 292 45.13 35.59 39.74
CA LYS A 292 45.80 35.55 41.06
C LYS A 292 46.84 34.44 41.16
N LEU A 293 46.71 33.36 40.40
CA LEU A 293 47.74 32.33 40.28
C LEU A 293 48.95 32.87 39.52
N GLU A 294 48.74 33.65 38.46
CA GLU A 294 49.80 34.32 37.71
C GLU A 294 50.52 35.38 38.57
N GLU A 295 49.78 36.15 39.37
CA GLU A 295 50.36 37.13 40.31
C GLU A 295 51.09 36.47 41.51
N ALA A 296 50.62 35.30 41.97
CA ALA A 296 51.22 34.59 43.11
C ALA A 296 52.40 33.67 42.74
N PHE A 297 52.48 33.20 41.48
CA PHE A 297 53.53 32.29 41.01
C PHE A 297 54.49 32.89 39.99
N GLY A 298 54.27 34.14 39.54
CA GLY A 298 55.28 34.95 38.84
C GLY A 298 56.09 34.18 37.80
N ILE A 299 55.41 33.69 36.76
CA ILE A 299 56.01 33.34 35.47
C ILE A 299 55.59 34.42 34.47
#